data_AF-A0A9X4P6M1-F1
#
_entry.id   AF-A0A9X4P6M1-F1
#
_cell.length_a   1.000
_cell.length_b   1.000
_cell.length_c   1.000
_cell.angle_alpha   90.00
_cell.angle_beta   90.00
_cell.angle_gamma   90.00
#
_symmetry.space_group_name_H-M   'P 1'
#
loop_
_entity.id
_entity.type
_entity.pdbx_description
1 polymer ?
#
loop_
_entity_poly.entity_id
_entity_poly.type
_entity_poly.pdbx_seq_one_letter_code
_entity_poly.pdbx_strand_id
1 'polypeptide(L)'
;MNYWIIPSNPKFYNTKDAFKDLKVVQWQQGRTKSIEIGDIIFIYEGGENQSIIIKSEVIDKDIERHFIDDEPYYVGQQTFNAPWMTLLLIKKYPDNLITFDSLKAVGVKGNIQSPRRIDQKIITQLNL
;
A
#
# COMPACT_ATOMS: atom_id res chain seq x y z
N MET A 1 12.34 -10.52 -4.73
CA MET A 1 11.37 -10.14 -3.69
C MET A 1 11.99 -9.09 -2.79
N ASN A 2 11.40 -7.90 -2.82
CA ASN A 2 11.67 -6.76 -1.97
C ASN A 2 10.44 -6.41 -1.14
N TYR A 3 10.63 -5.52 -0.16
CA TYR A 3 9.54 -5.02 0.69
C TYR A 3 9.42 -3.52 0.52
N TRP A 4 8.19 -3.05 0.39
CA TRP A 4 7.88 -1.64 0.20
C TRP A 4 6.80 -1.19 1.17
N ILE A 5 6.87 0.06 1.59
CA ILE A 5 5.73 0.78 2.17
C ILE A 5 5.23 1.78 1.14
N ILE A 6 3.92 1.80 0.89
CA ILE A 6 3.27 2.83 0.07
C ILE A 6 2.21 3.59 0.89
N PRO A 7 2.06 4.90 0.67
CA PRO A 7 1.02 5.67 1.34
C PRO A 7 -0.35 5.39 0.74
N SER A 8 -1.36 5.38 1.62
CA SER A 8 -2.77 5.52 1.28
C SER A 8 -3.38 6.66 2.08
N ASN A 9 -4.27 7.41 1.45
CA ASN A 9 -4.98 8.52 2.08
C ASN A 9 -6.48 8.23 2.07
N PRO A 10 -7.10 8.04 3.25
CA PRO A 10 -8.53 7.72 3.34
C PRO A 10 -9.44 8.85 2.84
N LYS A 11 -8.90 10.07 2.64
CA LYS A 11 -9.63 11.18 1.99
C LYS A 11 -9.84 10.97 0.49
N PHE A 12 -9.14 10.03 -0.14
CA PHE A 12 -9.21 9.78 -1.58
C PHE A 12 -9.64 8.34 -1.89
N TYR A 13 -9.27 7.36 -1.06
CA TYR A 13 -9.56 5.96 -1.32
C TYR A 13 -9.71 5.15 -0.02
N ASN A 14 -10.84 4.46 0.14
CA ASN A 14 -11.11 3.58 1.27
C ASN A 14 -10.45 2.21 1.06
N THR A 15 -9.15 2.16 1.33
CA THR A 15 -8.32 0.96 1.18
C THR A 15 -8.82 -0.20 2.04
N LYS A 16 -9.30 0.07 3.26
CA LYS A 16 -9.69 -1.00 4.19
C LYS A 16 -10.88 -1.79 3.68
N ASP A 17 -11.89 -1.10 3.15
CA ASP A 17 -13.09 -1.75 2.62
C ASP A 17 -12.86 -2.30 1.20
N ALA A 18 -12.07 -1.62 0.36
CA ALA A 18 -11.68 -2.15 -0.95
C ALA A 18 -11.02 -3.53 -0.82
N PHE A 19 -10.00 -3.66 0.04
CA PHE A 19 -9.36 -4.95 0.30
C PHE A 19 -10.23 -5.93 1.10
N LYS A 20 -11.20 -5.44 1.88
CA LYS A 20 -12.14 -6.32 2.58
C LYS A 20 -12.99 -7.08 1.57
N ASP A 21 -13.50 -6.39 0.57
CA ASP A 21 -14.52 -6.90 -0.32
C ASP A 21 -13.90 -7.52 -1.58
N LEU A 22 -12.94 -6.85 -2.21
CA LEU A 22 -12.36 -7.26 -3.49
C LEU A 22 -11.19 -8.23 -3.36
N LYS A 23 -10.45 -8.19 -2.24
CA LYS A 23 -9.18 -8.92 -2.00
C LYS A 23 -8.03 -8.57 -2.96
N VAL A 24 -8.32 -8.03 -4.13
CA VAL A 24 -7.37 -7.60 -5.14
C VAL A 24 -7.76 -6.20 -5.60
N VAL A 25 -6.78 -5.31 -5.74
CA VAL A 25 -6.98 -3.93 -6.20
C VAL A 25 -5.88 -3.55 -7.19
N GLN A 26 -6.15 -2.55 -8.02
CA GLN A 26 -5.13 -1.95 -8.87
C GLN A 26 -4.64 -0.66 -8.22
N TRP A 27 -3.33 -0.51 -8.18
CA TRP A 27 -2.65 0.64 -7.58
C TRP A 27 -1.80 1.33 -8.64
N GLN A 28 -1.82 2.66 -8.66
CA GLN A 28 -0.98 3.39 -9.60
C GLN A 28 0.51 3.17 -9.29
N GLN A 29 1.28 2.81 -10.32
CA GLN A 29 2.73 2.73 -10.18
C GLN A 29 3.35 4.13 -10.13
N GLY A 30 2.85 5.07 -10.93
CA GLY A 30 3.43 6.42 -11.04
C GLY A 30 4.95 6.36 -11.26
N ARG A 31 5.73 6.85 -10.28
CA ARG A 31 7.21 6.85 -10.35
C ARG A 31 7.88 5.59 -9.81
N THR A 32 7.14 4.58 -9.36
CA THR A 32 7.68 3.37 -8.73
C THR A 32 8.00 2.24 -9.70
N LYS A 33 8.77 2.55 -10.75
CA LYS A 33 9.12 1.56 -11.78
C LYS A 33 9.92 0.37 -11.27
N SER A 34 10.57 0.50 -10.11
CA SER A 34 11.40 -0.53 -9.47
C SER A 34 10.64 -1.55 -8.63
N ILE A 35 9.32 -1.39 -8.44
CA ILE A 35 8.49 -2.40 -7.81
C ILE A 35 8.26 -3.52 -8.82
N GLU A 36 8.57 -4.76 -8.44
CA GLU A 36 8.48 -5.92 -9.32
C GLU A 36 7.40 -6.91 -8.88
N ILE A 37 6.95 -7.78 -9.80
CA ILE A 37 6.07 -8.90 -9.47
C ILE A 37 6.74 -9.78 -8.42
N GLY A 38 5.97 -10.21 -7.41
CA GLY A 38 6.44 -10.94 -6.24
C GLY A 38 7.04 -10.06 -5.14
N ASP A 39 7.07 -8.73 -5.29
CA ASP A 39 7.39 -7.83 -4.18
C ASP A 39 6.22 -7.72 -3.20
N ILE A 40 6.55 -7.49 -1.93
CA ILE A 40 5.57 -7.32 -0.86
C ILE A 40 5.35 -5.83 -0.60
N ILE A 41 4.09 -5.42 -0.60
CA ILE A 41 3.64 -4.06 -0.37
C ILE A 41 2.89 -3.98 0.95
N PHE A 42 3.40 -3.15 1.85
CA PHE A 42 2.71 -2.71 3.05
C PHE A 42 2.05 -1.36 2.79
N ILE A 43 0.73 -1.28 2.94
CA ILE A 43 0.00 -0.03 2.73
C ILE A 43 -0.14 0.69 4.07
N TYR A 44 0.43 1.89 4.14
CA TYR A 44 0.38 2.79 5.28
C TYR A 44 -0.75 3.81 5.09
N GLU A 45 -1.75 3.78 5.96
CA GLU A 45 -2.82 4.77 5.97
C GLU A 45 -2.36 6.02 6.72
N GLY A 46 -2.31 7.15 6.02
CA GLY A 46 -2.01 8.45 6.62
C GLY A 46 -3.20 9.08 7.36
N GLY A 47 -3.12 10.39 7.62
CA GLY A 47 -4.20 11.13 8.29
C GLY A 47 -4.25 10.87 9.80
N GLU A 48 -5.40 10.44 10.30
CA GLU A 48 -5.62 10.18 11.74
C GLU A 48 -5.10 8.81 12.19
N ASN A 49 -5.13 7.79 11.33
CA ASN A 49 -4.74 6.43 11.69
C ASN A 49 -3.20 6.23 11.75
N GLN A 50 -2.47 6.81 10.80
CA GLN A 50 -1.00 6.80 10.75
C GLN A 50 -0.37 5.42 11.03
N SER A 51 -0.87 4.37 10.38
CA SER A 51 -0.44 2.99 10.63
C SER A 51 -0.48 2.11 9.37
N ILE A 52 0.27 1.01 9.37
CA ILE A 52 0.16 -0.02 8.32
C ILE A 52 -1.14 -0.80 8.52
N ILE A 53 -1.94 -0.90 7.45
CA ILE A 53 -3.27 -1.52 7.48
C ILE A 53 -3.38 -2.77 6.59
N ILE A 54 -2.53 -2.90 5.57
CA ILE A 54 -2.57 -4.01 4.60
C ILE A 54 -1.15 -4.51 4.31
N LYS A 55 -1.00 -5.82 4.17
CA LYS A 55 0.09 -6.50 3.48
C LYS A 55 -0.46 -7.13 2.21
N SER A 56 0.24 -6.93 1.11
CA SER A 56 -0.14 -7.45 -0.21
C SER A 56 1.08 -7.87 -1.01
N GLU A 57 0.85 -8.63 -2.07
CA GLU A 57 1.84 -9.03 -3.07
C GLU A 57 1.51 -8.38 -4.41
N VAL A 58 2.53 -7.94 -5.13
CA VAL A 58 2.40 -7.51 -6.52
C VAL A 58 2.26 -8.74 -7.40
N ILE A 59 1.10 -8.94 -8.01
CA ILE A 59 0.85 -10.10 -8.89
C ILE A 59 0.87 -9.73 -10.38
N ASP A 60 0.81 -8.45 -10.72
CA ASP A 60 0.90 -7.94 -12.09
C ASP A 60 1.34 -6.46 -12.08
N LYS A 61 1.95 -5.98 -13.18
CA LYS A 61 2.46 -4.60 -13.31
C LYS A 61 2.49 -4.14 -14.77
N ASP A 62 2.76 -2.85 -14.95
CA ASP A 62 2.84 -2.18 -16.25
C ASP A 62 1.53 -2.29 -17.04
N ILE A 63 0.41 -2.32 -16.33
CA ILE A 63 -0.92 -2.44 -16.90
C ILE A 63 -1.40 -1.05 -17.32
N GLU A 64 -1.73 -0.88 -18.60
CA GLU A 64 -2.17 0.42 -19.13
C GLU A 64 -3.66 0.72 -18.84
N ARG A 65 -4.47 -0.30 -18.59
CA ARG A 65 -5.91 -0.17 -18.37
C ARG A 65 -6.32 -0.67 -16.99
N HIS A 66 -7.03 0.18 -16.26
CA HIS A 66 -7.73 -0.20 -15.05
C HIS A 66 -8.94 -1.10 -15.40
N PHE A 67 -9.04 -2.26 -14.76
CA PHE A 67 -10.07 -3.28 -15.02
C PHE A 67 -10.70 -3.85 -13.75
N ILE A 68 -10.16 -3.56 -12.56
CA ILE A 68 -10.84 -3.88 -11.30
C ILE A 68 -11.93 -2.82 -11.08
N ASP A 69 -13.13 -3.25 -10.69
CA ASP A 69 -14.19 -2.31 -10.32
C ASP A 69 -14.08 -1.98 -8.84
N ASP A 70 -13.31 -0.94 -8.52
CA ASP A 70 -13.15 -0.39 -7.19
C ASP A 70 -13.64 1.07 -7.08
N GLU A 71 -14.45 1.50 -8.05
CA GLU A 71 -15.08 2.83 -8.08
C GLU A 71 -15.77 3.18 -6.74
N PRO A 72 -16.54 2.27 -6.10
CA PRO A 72 -17.26 2.57 -4.86
C PRO A 72 -16.37 2.96 -3.68
N TYR A 73 -15.06 2.71 -3.75
CA TYR A 73 -14.12 3.02 -2.68
C TYR A 73 -13.39 4.34 -2.88
N TYR A 74 -13.52 5.01 -4.03
CA TYR A 74 -12.97 6.35 -4.22
C TYR A 74 -13.84 7.42 -3.56
N VAL A 75 -13.17 8.43 -3.00
CA VAL A 75 -13.82 9.59 -2.39
C VAL A 75 -13.66 10.78 -3.33
N GLY A 76 -14.78 11.25 -3.88
CA GLY A 76 -14.80 12.36 -4.83
C GLY A 76 -14.24 12.00 -6.20
N GLN A 77 -14.11 13.01 -7.07
CA GLN A 77 -13.58 12.80 -8.40
C GLN A 77 -12.06 12.58 -8.36
N GLN A 78 -11.61 11.48 -8.95
CA GLN A 78 -10.20 11.14 -9.04
C GLN A 78 -9.75 11.15 -10.50
N THR A 79 -8.51 11.57 -10.71
CA THR A 79 -7.85 11.48 -12.02
C THR A 79 -6.70 10.51 -11.90
N PHE A 80 -6.67 9.54 -12.82
CA PHE A 80 -5.68 8.48 -12.77
C PHE A 80 -4.80 8.46 -14.01
N ASN A 81 -3.52 8.10 -13.81
CA ASN A 81 -2.55 7.90 -14.87
C ASN A 81 -1.97 6.48 -14.75
N ALA A 82 -1.99 5.76 -15.87
CA ALA A 82 -1.27 4.51 -16.06
C ALA A 82 0.26 4.71 -15.91
N PRO A 83 1.03 3.63 -15.65
CA PRO A 83 0.56 2.25 -15.52
C PRO A 83 0.14 1.87 -14.09
N TRP A 84 -0.57 0.75 -14.00
CA TRP A 84 -1.10 0.15 -12.77
C TRP A 84 -0.38 -1.15 -12.43
N MET A 85 -0.23 -1.41 -11.13
CA MET A 85 0.14 -2.70 -10.56
C MET A 85 -1.06 -3.33 -9.85
N THR A 86 -1.16 -4.64 -9.89
CA THR A 86 -2.22 -5.39 -9.20
C THR A 86 -1.71 -5.92 -7.88
N LEU A 87 -2.39 -5.57 -6.80
CA LEU A 87 -2.03 -5.94 -5.43
C LEU A 87 -3.01 -6.99 -4.90
N LEU A 88 -2.49 -8.17 -4.58
CA LEU A 88 -3.25 -9.25 -3.94
C LEU A 88 -3.11 -9.17 -2.42
N LEU A 89 -4.23 -9.18 -1.69
CA LEU A 89 -4.24 -9.19 -0.23
C LEU A 89 -3.55 -10.44 0.34
N ILE A 90 -2.61 -10.22 1.26
CA ILE A 90 -2.05 -11.26 2.13
C ILE A 90 -2.65 -11.17 3.53
N LYS A 91 -2.66 -9.97 4.12
CA LYS A 91 -3.04 -9.78 5.53
C LYS A 91 -3.60 -8.37 5.75
N LYS A 92 -4.63 -8.27 6.59
CA LYS A 92 -5.09 -7.01 7.17
C LYS A 92 -4.51 -6.85 8.57
N TYR A 93 -4.14 -5.64 8.95
CA TYR A 93 -3.73 -5.31 10.31
C TYR A 93 -4.82 -4.49 11.01
N PRO A 94 -5.02 -4.68 12.32
CA PRO A 94 -5.77 -3.73 13.13
C PRO A 94 -5.14 -2.35 13.08
N ASP A 95 -5.99 -1.33 13.19
CA ASP A 95 -5.54 0.05 13.33
C ASP A 95 -4.62 0.22 14.54
N ASN A 96 -3.66 1.13 14.41
CA ASN A 96 -2.68 1.46 15.44
C ASN A 96 -1.77 0.30 15.90
N LEU A 97 -1.77 -0.86 15.21
CA LEU A 97 -0.86 -1.95 15.55
C LEU A 97 0.59 -1.64 15.16
N ILE A 98 0.80 -1.18 13.92
CA ILE A 98 2.12 -0.76 13.41
C ILE A 98 2.05 0.71 13.06
N THR A 99 2.23 1.56 14.07
CA THR A 99 2.13 3.03 13.96
C THR A 99 3.35 3.66 13.30
N PHE A 100 3.20 4.92 12.90
CA PHE A 100 4.31 5.77 12.46
C PHE A 100 5.48 5.79 13.46
N ASP A 101 5.20 5.90 14.77
CA ASP A 101 6.23 5.91 15.79
C ASP A 101 6.98 4.57 15.88
N SER A 102 6.26 3.45 15.74
CA SER A 102 6.86 2.11 15.69
C SER A 102 7.80 1.94 14.50
N LEU A 103 7.37 2.43 13.32
CA LEU A 103 8.19 2.43 12.11
C LEU A 103 9.45 3.29 12.28
N LYS A 104 9.30 4.47 12.87
CA LYS A 104 10.42 5.39 13.15
C LYS A 104 11.42 4.79 14.13
N ALA A 105 10.93 4.12 15.18
CA ALA A 105 11.77 3.48 16.20
C ALA A 105 12.69 2.40 15.62
N VAL A 106 12.26 1.71 14.56
CA VAL A 106 13.06 0.68 13.87
C VAL A 106 13.83 1.21 12.65
N GLY A 107 13.83 2.53 12.43
CA GLY A 107 14.70 3.18 11.46
C GLY A 107 14.05 3.62 10.15
N VAL A 108 12.72 3.57 10.01
CA VAL A 108 12.03 4.20 8.88
C VAL A 108 12.10 5.72 9.05
N LYS A 109 12.81 6.41 8.15
CA LYS A 109 13.07 7.85 8.25
C LYS A 109 12.07 8.70 7.48
N GLY A 110 11.60 9.78 8.11
CA GLY A 110 10.76 10.82 7.52
C GLY A 110 9.31 10.39 7.31
N ASN A 111 8.47 11.33 6.85
CA ASN A 111 7.04 11.09 6.62
C ASN A 111 6.81 10.17 5.43
N ILE A 112 5.90 9.21 5.55
CA ILE A 112 5.56 8.25 4.49
C ILE A 112 4.60 8.92 3.50
N GLN A 113 5.15 9.72 2.58
CA GLN A 113 4.40 10.44 1.53
C GLN A 113 4.68 9.91 0.13
N SER A 114 5.64 8.99 0.00
CA SER A 114 5.99 8.33 -1.24
C SER A 114 6.32 6.88 -0.94
N PRO A 115 6.24 6.00 -1.95
CA PRO A 115 6.71 4.62 -1.84
C PRO A 115 8.17 4.55 -1.39
N ARG A 116 8.48 3.60 -0.50
CA ARG A 116 9.81 3.42 0.10
C ARG A 116 10.12 1.95 0.21
N ARG A 117 11.30 1.55 -0.24
CA ARG A 117 11.84 0.22 0.04
C ARG A 117 12.25 0.14 1.50
N ILE A 118 11.97 -0.98 2.15
CA ILE A 118 12.38 -1.26 3.53
C ILE A 118 13.12 -2.60 3.61
N ASP A 119 14.05 -2.67 4.56
CA ASP A 119 14.89 -3.86 4.72
C ASP A 119 14.15 -4.97 5.46
N GLN A 120 14.51 -6.23 5.14
CA GLN A 120 14.00 -7.42 5.83
C GLN A 120 14.12 -7.33 7.36
N LYS A 121 15.17 -6.65 7.87
CA LYS A 121 15.37 -6.45 9.31
C LYS A 121 14.20 -5.72 9.96
N ILE A 122 13.66 -4.69 9.29
CA ILE A 122 12.49 -3.93 9.77
C ILE A 122 11.25 -4.83 9.82
N ILE A 123 11.07 -5.67 8.79
CA ILE A 123 9.96 -6.62 8.72
C ILE A 123 9.98 -7.57 9.93
N THR A 124 11.14 -8.14 10.22
CA THR A 124 11.33 -9.05 11.35
C THR A 124 11.11 -8.33 12.69
N GLN A 125 11.61 -7.11 12.85
CA GLN A 125 11.47 -6.35 14.11
C GLN A 125 10.01 -5.96 14.43
N LEU A 126 9.19 -5.76 13.40
CA LEU A 126 7.79 -5.37 13.54
C LEU A 126 6.79 -6.51 13.33
N ASN A 127 7.28 -7.75 13.10
CA ASN A 127 6.45 -8.92 12.79
C ASN A 127 5.47 -8.67 11.63
N LEU A 128 5.97 -8.02 10.57
CA LEU A 128 5.22 -7.65 9.37
C LEU A 128 5.02 -8.83 8.40
#